data_AF-A0A9D0HHB4-F1
#
_entry.id   AF-A0A9D0HHB4-F1
#
_cell.length_a   1.000
_cell.length_b   1.000
_cell.length_c   1.000
_cell.angle_alpha   90.00
_cell.angle_beta   90.00
_cell.angle_gamma   90.00
#
_symmetry.space_group_name_H-M   'P 1'
#
loop_
_entity.id
_entity.type
_entity.pdbx_description
1 polymer ?
#
loop_
_entity_poly.entity_id
_entity_poly.type
_entity_poly.pdbx_seq_one_letter_code
_entity_poly.pdbx_strand_id
1 'polypeptide(L)'
;AAYCGTMLAIALELARHDPVYEDVASKFLEHFVAIADAMHSVGGSGLWDECDGFYYDQLHSGETSVFLRIRSMVGLIALNACVTLEEEDIKRLPGFYKRMRWFMHHRRDLGQHISYMKRASGQRHHLLLLAIPSRERLVKVLKYVLDEEEFLSPYGVRSLSRHHWQQPFVFRAAGVEHRVAYTPGESDSYMFGGNSNWRGPIWFPVNYLLIEALQRYHQFYGDSLKVECPTGSGQQLTLGAVARELSRRLSRLFVPDAAGQRPCHGERTCYRDDPHYRDLVLFYEYFHGDDGHGLGASHQTGWTALVANCIEIAAGSD
;
A
#
# COMPACT_ATOMS: atom_id res chain seq x y z
N ALA A 1 0.51 -7.09 10.55
CA ALA A 1 1.98 -7.08 10.32
C ALA A 1 2.56 -5.67 10.28
N ALA A 2 2.06 -4.76 9.42
CA ALA A 2 2.59 -3.38 9.30
C ALA A 2 2.74 -2.65 10.64
N TYR A 3 1.70 -2.66 11.48
CA TYR A 3 1.75 -2.13 12.85
C TYR A 3 2.92 -2.68 13.67
N CYS A 4 3.15 -4.00 13.66
CA CYS A 4 4.26 -4.63 14.36
C CYS A 4 5.60 -4.15 13.82
N GLY A 5 5.71 -3.98 12.50
CA GLY A 5 6.91 -3.42 11.88
C GLY A 5 7.20 -1.99 12.33
N THR A 6 6.20 -1.12 12.34
CA THR A 6 6.32 0.26 12.84
C THR A 6 6.72 0.29 14.31
N MET A 7 6.06 -0.51 15.15
CA MET A 7 6.37 -0.57 16.58
C MET A 7 7.75 -1.16 16.86
N LEU A 8 8.20 -2.13 16.05
CA LEU A 8 9.57 -2.63 16.08
C LEU A 8 10.57 -1.52 15.77
N ALA A 9 10.35 -0.74 14.71
CA ALA A 9 11.23 0.37 14.34
C ALA A 9 11.30 1.44 15.45
N ILE A 10 10.16 1.82 16.01
CA ILE A 10 10.09 2.75 17.15
C ILE A 10 10.85 2.20 18.37
N ALA A 11 10.64 0.92 18.72
CA ALA A 11 11.31 0.30 19.85
C ALA A 11 12.83 0.23 19.67
N LEU A 12 13.30 -0.05 18.45
CA LEU A 12 14.73 -0.05 18.15
C LEU A 12 15.35 1.35 18.26
N GLU A 13 14.65 2.39 17.82
CA GLU A 13 15.14 3.77 17.98
C GLU A 13 15.23 4.16 19.47
N LEU A 14 14.21 3.83 20.26
CA LEU A 14 14.23 4.08 21.71
C LEU A 14 15.31 3.25 22.43
N ALA A 15 15.57 2.02 21.97
CA ALA A 15 16.58 1.13 22.56
C ALA A 15 18.01 1.67 22.45
N ARG A 16 18.26 2.64 21.55
CA ARG A 16 19.54 3.35 21.46
C ARG A 16 19.84 4.19 22.70
N HIS A 17 18.80 4.58 23.44
CA HIS A 17 18.90 5.41 24.63
C HIS A 17 18.56 4.66 25.92
N ASP A 18 17.66 3.66 25.84
CA ASP A 18 17.27 2.84 26.98
C ASP A 18 17.13 1.36 26.58
N PRO A 19 18.04 0.47 27.04
CA PRO A 19 18.02 -0.96 26.73
C PRO A 19 16.72 -1.70 27.09
N VAL A 20 15.85 -1.15 27.96
CA VAL A 20 14.55 -1.76 28.29
C VAL A 20 13.69 -1.96 27.04
N TYR A 21 13.85 -1.12 26.01
CA TYR A 21 13.09 -1.26 24.76
C TYR A 21 13.56 -2.42 23.87
N GLU A 22 14.69 -3.08 24.16
CA GLU A 22 15.14 -4.27 23.41
C GLU A 22 14.15 -5.45 23.55
N ASP A 23 13.53 -5.61 24.72
CA ASP A 23 12.47 -6.60 24.95
C ASP A 23 11.23 -6.29 24.11
N VAL A 24 10.87 -5.01 24.02
CA VAL A 24 9.72 -4.53 23.23
C VAL A 24 9.96 -4.74 21.74
N ALA A 25 11.16 -4.44 21.25
CA ALA A 25 11.56 -4.73 19.87
C ALA A 25 11.46 -6.23 19.57
N SER A 26 11.96 -7.08 20.47
CA SER A 26 11.88 -8.54 20.30
C SER A 26 10.43 -9.03 20.21
N LYS A 27 9.55 -8.53 21.08
CA LYS A 27 8.10 -8.84 21.05
C LYS A 27 7.46 -8.49 19.71
N PHE A 28 7.74 -7.30 19.17
CA PHE A 28 7.14 -6.87 17.90
C PHE A 28 7.70 -7.61 16.69
N LEU A 29 8.98 -8.04 16.73
CA LEU A 29 9.53 -8.94 15.73
C LEU A 29 8.80 -10.29 15.75
N GLU A 30 8.62 -10.90 16.92
CA GLU A 30 7.91 -12.18 17.08
C GLU A 30 6.46 -12.08 16.58
N HIS A 31 5.74 -11.01 16.94
CA HIS A 31 4.38 -10.76 16.45
C HIS A 31 4.34 -10.55 14.94
N PHE A 32 5.29 -9.80 14.37
CA PHE A 32 5.37 -9.61 12.93
C PHE A 32 5.46 -10.97 12.22
N VAL A 33 6.35 -11.84 12.71
CA VAL A 33 6.55 -13.15 12.10
C VAL A 33 5.35 -14.06 12.28
N ALA A 34 4.74 -14.10 13.46
CA ALA A 34 3.54 -14.90 13.70
C ALA A 34 2.40 -14.51 12.75
N ILE A 35 2.22 -13.21 12.49
CA ILE A 35 1.24 -12.73 11.51
C ILE A 35 1.66 -13.11 10.09
N ALA A 36 2.93 -12.96 9.73
CA ALA A 36 3.44 -13.34 8.41
C ALA A 36 3.21 -14.82 8.10
N ASP A 37 3.43 -15.69 9.07
CA ASP A 37 3.16 -17.12 8.95
C ASP A 37 1.68 -17.42 8.81
N ALA A 38 0.83 -16.84 9.67
CA ALA A 38 -0.61 -16.98 9.56
C ALA A 38 -1.14 -16.52 8.19
N MET A 39 -0.63 -15.40 7.66
CA MET A 39 -0.97 -14.93 6.32
C MET A 39 -0.60 -15.92 5.20
N HIS A 40 0.31 -16.85 5.43
CA HIS A 40 0.71 -17.87 4.45
C HIS A 40 0.14 -19.27 4.72
N SER A 41 -0.33 -19.56 5.94
CA SER A 41 -0.78 -20.90 6.34
C SER A 41 -2.27 -21.00 6.65
N VAL A 42 -2.97 -19.90 6.94
CA VAL A 42 -4.41 -19.91 7.28
C VAL A 42 -5.23 -20.56 6.16
N GLY A 43 -6.09 -21.51 6.52
CA GLY A 43 -6.93 -22.24 5.56
C GLY A 43 -6.17 -23.22 4.67
N GLY A 44 -4.91 -23.52 4.98
CA GLY A 44 -4.04 -24.43 4.22
C GLY A 44 -3.27 -23.76 3.08
N SER A 45 -3.75 -22.63 2.55
CA SER A 45 -3.11 -21.89 1.45
C SER A 45 -2.69 -20.46 1.80
N GLY A 46 -3.14 -19.91 2.94
CA GLY A 46 -2.94 -18.52 3.30
C GLY A 46 -3.65 -17.54 2.36
N LEU A 47 -3.45 -16.23 2.56
CA LEU A 47 -4.14 -15.17 1.83
C LEU A 47 -3.63 -14.97 0.39
N TRP A 48 -2.62 -15.72 -0.04
CA TRP A 48 -2.01 -15.57 -1.37
C TRP A 48 -2.55 -16.62 -2.34
N ASP A 49 -3.15 -16.17 -3.44
CA ASP A 49 -3.54 -17.05 -4.55
C ASP A 49 -2.37 -17.13 -5.56
N GLU A 50 -1.78 -18.32 -5.72
CA GLU A 50 -0.62 -18.51 -6.61
C GLU A 50 -0.96 -18.40 -8.10
N CYS A 51 -2.21 -18.70 -8.47
CA CYS A 51 -2.69 -18.63 -9.85
C CYS A 51 -2.83 -17.18 -10.29
N ASP A 52 -3.48 -16.37 -9.46
CA ASP A 52 -3.69 -14.95 -9.73
C ASP A 52 -2.45 -14.11 -9.37
N GLY A 53 -1.61 -14.57 -8.44
CA GLY A 53 -0.49 -13.78 -7.95
C GLY A 53 -0.93 -12.52 -7.18
N PHE A 54 -1.97 -12.65 -6.37
CA PHE A 54 -2.56 -11.55 -5.61
C PHE A 54 -3.01 -12.02 -4.21
N TYR A 55 -3.10 -11.07 -3.26
CA TYR A 55 -3.61 -11.34 -1.92
C TYR A 55 -5.12 -11.13 -1.85
N TYR A 56 -5.86 -12.13 -1.36
CA TYR A 56 -7.31 -12.10 -1.21
C TYR A 56 -7.73 -12.50 0.20
N ASP A 57 -8.86 -11.95 0.64
CA ASP A 57 -9.56 -12.46 1.82
C ASP A 57 -10.07 -13.88 1.57
N GLN A 58 -10.14 -14.67 2.63
CA GLN A 58 -10.72 -16.00 2.61
C GLN A 58 -12.00 -16.06 3.42
N LEU A 59 -13.04 -16.67 2.84
CA LEU A 59 -14.23 -17.07 3.56
C LEU A 59 -14.05 -18.51 4.05
N HIS A 60 -14.10 -18.68 5.37
CA HIS A 60 -14.04 -20.00 6.01
C HIS A 60 -15.45 -20.48 6.33
N SER A 61 -15.83 -21.64 5.77
CA SER A 61 -17.10 -22.31 6.03
C SER A 61 -16.82 -23.78 6.37
N GLY A 62 -16.71 -24.07 7.67
CA GLY A 62 -16.32 -25.39 8.16
C GLY A 62 -14.92 -25.79 7.68
N GLU A 63 -14.83 -26.93 6.98
CA GLU A 63 -13.57 -27.43 6.41
C GLU A 63 -13.20 -26.79 5.08
N THR A 64 -14.09 -25.98 4.48
CA THR A 64 -13.84 -25.33 3.20
C THR A 64 -13.39 -23.90 3.38
N SER A 65 -12.39 -23.51 2.60
CA SER A 65 -11.99 -22.11 2.45
C SER A 65 -12.09 -21.69 0.98
N VAL A 66 -12.63 -20.50 0.75
CA VAL A 66 -12.80 -19.93 -0.59
C VAL A 66 -12.21 -18.54 -0.64
N PHE A 67 -11.33 -18.29 -1.62
CA PHE A 67 -10.85 -16.94 -1.91
C PHE A 67 -11.96 -16.04 -2.41
N LEU A 68 -12.14 -14.90 -1.75
CA LEU A 68 -12.92 -13.79 -2.23
C LEU A 68 -12.04 -13.02 -3.23
N ARG A 69 -12.09 -13.44 -4.51
CA ARG A 69 -11.27 -12.88 -5.62
C ARG A 69 -11.70 -11.47 -6.01
N ILE A 70 -11.61 -10.57 -5.05
CA ILE A 70 -11.89 -9.15 -5.14
C ILE A 70 -10.53 -8.45 -5.09
N ARG A 71 -10.06 -7.96 -6.24
CA ARG A 71 -8.83 -7.18 -6.34
C ARG A 71 -9.06 -5.79 -5.77
N SER A 72 -8.98 -5.69 -4.45
CA SER A 72 -9.18 -4.45 -3.69
C SER A 72 -7.89 -3.97 -3.03
N MET A 73 -7.94 -2.74 -2.52
CA MET A 73 -6.90 -2.14 -1.69
C MET A 73 -6.52 -3.02 -0.50
N VAL A 74 -7.43 -3.86 0.01
CA VAL A 74 -7.13 -4.79 1.11
C VAL A 74 -5.98 -5.73 0.74
N GLY A 75 -5.97 -6.27 -0.48
CA GLY A 75 -4.86 -7.10 -0.97
C GLY A 75 -3.55 -6.34 -1.12
N LEU A 76 -3.60 -5.02 -1.32
CA LEU A 76 -2.44 -4.15 -1.43
C LEU A 76 -1.84 -3.78 -0.06
N ILE A 77 -2.64 -3.81 1.01
CA ILE A 77 -2.17 -3.47 2.38
C ILE A 77 -1.02 -4.38 2.82
N ALA A 78 -0.95 -5.63 2.31
CA ALA A 78 0.17 -6.54 2.57
C ALA A 78 1.53 -5.93 2.15
N LEU A 79 1.56 -5.11 1.10
CA LEU A 79 2.79 -4.46 0.62
C LEU A 79 3.34 -3.44 1.64
N ASN A 80 2.46 -2.82 2.43
CA ASN A 80 2.83 -1.80 3.42
C ASN A 80 3.60 -2.38 4.62
N ALA A 81 3.50 -3.70 4.83
CA ALA A 81 4.20 -4.41 5.88
C ALA A 81 5.65 -4.74 5.48
N CYS A 82 6.46 -3.69 5.35
CA CYS A 82 7.91 -3.78 5.13
C CYS A 82 8.70 -2.89 6.09
N VAL A 83 9.85 -3.34 6.59
CA VAL A 83 10.73 -2.52 7.44
C VAL A 83 12.16 -2.80 7.04
N THR A 84 12.97 -1.74 6.91
CA THR A 84 14.41 -1.85 6.72
C THR A 84 15.10 -1.60 8.04
N LEU A 85 16.03 -2.49 8.42
CA LEU A 85 16.82 -2.39 9.63
C LEU A 85 18.30 -2.37 9.29
N GLU A 86 19.08 -1.52 9.95
CA GLU A 86 20.52 -1.48 9.79
C GLU A 86 21.19 -2.53 10.69
N GLU A 87 21.99 -3.41 10.09
CA GLU A 87 22.66 -4.49 10.85
C GLU A 87 23.61 -3.93 11.92
N GLU A 88 24.22 -2.77 11.67
CA GLU A 88 25.13 -2.12 12.62
C GLU A 88 24.41 -1.62 13.87
N ASP A 89 23.23 -1.03 13.71
CA ASP A 89 22.40 -0.59 14.83
C ASP A 89 21.89 -1.78 15.64
N ILE A 90 21.44 -2.84 14.95
CA ILE A 90 21.02 -4.08 15.60
C ILE A 90 22.17 -4.67 16.43
N LYS A 91 23.40 -4.70 15.90
CA LYS A 91 24.57 -5.26 16.62
C LYS A 91 24.93 -4.48 17.89
N ARG A 92 24.55 -3.21 17.98
CA ARG A 92 24.72 -2.39 19.19
C ARG A 92 23.69 -2.70 20.28
N LEU A 93 22.65 -3.47 19.95
CA LEU A 93 21.57 -3.91 20.86
C LEU A 93 21.71 -5.43 21.13
N PRO A 94 22.56 -5.85 22.08
CA PRO A 94 22.96 -7.25 22.22
C PRO A 94 21.82 -8.19 22.62
N GLY A 95 20.85 -7.72 23.41
CA GLY A 95 19.70 -8.49 23.85
C GLY A 95 18.72 -8.77 22.71
N PHE A 96 18.44 -7.76 21.88
CA PHE A 96 17.65 -7.89 20.67
C PHE A 96 18.39 -8.74 19.62
N TYR A 97 19.67 -8.45 19.35
CA TYR A 97 20.46 -9.19 18.36
C TYR A 97 20.53 -10.68 18.67
N LYS A 98 20.76 -11.05 19.93
CA LYS A 98 20.76 -12.46 20.38
C LYS A 98 19.42 -13.13 20.10
N ARG A 99 18.30 -12.47 20.41
CA ARG A 99 16.94 -13.00 20.19
C ARG A 99 16.60 -13.12 18.71
N MET A 100 16.87 -12.08 17.92
CA MET A 100 16.70 -12.11 16.47
C MET A 100 17.48 -13.26 15.84
N ARG A 101 18.76 -13.43 16.20
CA ARG A 101 19.60 -14.53 15.70
C ARG A 101 19.10 -15.90 16.13
N TRP A 102 18.70 -16.04 17.39
CA TRP A 102 18.12 -17.29 17.90
C TRP A 102 16.86 -17.64 17.12
N PHE A 103 15.97 -16.66 16.94
CA PHE A 103 14.70 -16.81 16.23
C PHE A 103 14.93 -17.24 14.79
N MET A 104 15.80 -16.53 14.06
CA MET A 104 16.17 -16.89 12.68
C MET A 104 16.75 -18.31 12.54
N HIS A 105 17.50 -18.77 13.55
CA HIS A 105 18.12 -20.09 13.49
C HIS A 105 17.13 -21.23 13.79
N HIS A 106 16.22 -21.02 14.76
CA HIS A 106 15.34 -22.06 15.29
C HIS A 106 13.94 -22.04 14.68
N ARG A 107 13.49 -20.91 14.10
CA ARG A 107 12.20 -20.76 13.42
C ARG A 107 12.35 -20.64 11.91
N ARG A 108 13.15 -21.53 11.32
CA ARG A 108 13.34 -21.57 9.86
C ARG A 108 12.05 -21.85 9.10
N ASP A 109 11.07 -22.52 9.71
CA ASP A 109 9.68 -22.68 9.24
C ASP A 109 9.02 -21.32 8.96
N LEU A 110 9.15 -20.38 9.88
CA LEU A 110 8.56 -19.04 9.74
C LEU A 110 9.42 -18.10 8.87
N GLY A 111 10.74 -18.34 8.85
CA GLY A 111 11.70 -17.52 8.10
C GLY A 111 11.61 -17.66 6.58
N GLN A 112 10.99 -18.72 6.04
CA GLN A 112 10.83 -18.94 4.59
C GLN A 112 9.81 -17.95 3.98
N HIS A 113 8.92 -17.47 4.82
CA HIS A 113 7.76 -16.66 4.50
C HIS A 113 7.99 -15.16 4.68
N ILE A 114 9.12 -14.81 5.28
CA ILE A 114 9.59 -13.44 5.42
C ILE A 114 10.72 -13.24 4.43
N SER A 115 10.67 -12.16 3.66
CA SER A 115 11.86 -11.73 2.91
C SER A 115 12.92 -11.18 3.85
N TYR A 116 13.60 -12.06 4.57
CA TYR A 116 14.87 -11.74 5.20
C TYR A 116 15.94 -11.80 4.13
N MET A 117 16.20 -10.65 3.53
CA MET A 117 17.24 -10.53 2.53
C MET A 117 18.35 -9.67 3.10
N LYS A 118 19.57 -10.21 3.10
CA LYS A 118 20.76 -9.42 3.40
C LYS A 118 21.31 -8.88 2.09
N ARG A 119 21.42 -7.56 1.98
CA ARG A 119 22.15 -6.97 0.86
C ARG A 119 23.65 -7.00 1.17
N ALA A 120 24.40 -7.65 0.29
CA ALA A 120 25.85 -7.49 0.18
C ALA A 120 26.13 -6.69 -1.09
N SER A 121 26.15 -5.37 -1.01
CA SER A 121 26.69 -4.55 -2.09
C SER A 121 27.54 -3.46 -1.46
N GLY A 122 28.66 -3.10 -2.08
CA GLY A 122 29.79 -2.33 -1.54
C GLY A 122 29.54 -0.91 -0.99
N GLN A 123 28.36 -0.61 -0.47
CA GLN A 123 28.12 0.46 0.50
C GLN A 123 28.36 -0.07 1.92
N ARG A 124 28.80 0.84 2.80
CA ARG A 124 29.31 0.54 4.15
C ARG A 124 28.32 -0.16 5.10
N HIS A 125 27.02 -0.17 4.82
CA HIS A 125 25.99 -0.64 5.75
C HIS A 125 25.21 -1.84 5.19
N HIS A 126 25.07 -2.89 6.00
CA HIS A 126 24.22 -4.03 5.67
C HIS A 126 22.79 -3.74 6.11
N LEU A 127 21.87 -3.69 5.14
CA LEU A 127 20.43 -3.56 5.40
C LEU A 127 19.78 -4.94 5.46
N LEU A 128 18.83 -5.07 6.39
CA LEU A 128 17.92 -6.19 6.52
C LEU A 128 16.52 -5.73 6.15
N LEU A 129 15.85 -6.45 5.25
CA LEU A 129 14.43 -6.26 4.99
C LEU A 129 13.62 -7.23 5.85
N LEU A 130 12.54 -6.74 6.44
CA LEU A 130 11.49 -7.53 7.06
C LEU A 130 10.20 -7.19 6.31
N ALA A 131 9.76 -8.06 5.41
CA ALA A 131 8.58 -7.80 4.58
C ALA A 131 7.69 -9.04 4.44
N ILE A 132 6.38 -8.80 4.31
CA ILE A 132 5.38 -9.84 4.03
C ILE A 132 5.51 -10.40 2.61
N PRO A 133 5.44 -9.58 1.54
CA PRO A 133 5.62 -10.12 0.20
C PRO A 133 7.08 -10.51 -0.04
N SER A 134 7.27 -11.63 -0.76
CA SER A 134 8.56 -11.89 -1.39
C SER A 134 8.88 -10.86 -2.48
N ARG A 135 10.13 -10.79 -2.95
CA ARG A 135 10.46 -9.99 -4.14
C ARG A 135 9.56 -10.34 -5.32
N GLU A 136 9.35 -11.64 -5.55
CA GLU A 136 8.54 -12.18 -6.64
C GLU A 136 7.06 -11.82 -6.46
N ARG A 137 6.54 -11.94 -5.23
CA ARG A 137 5.15 -11.55 -4.92
C ARG A 137 4.94 -10.04 -5.05
N LEU A 138 5.88 -9.23 -4.57
CA LEU A 138 5.87 -7.78 -4.74
C LEU A 138 5.79 -7.42 -6.23
N VAL A 139 6.64 -8.01 -7.08
CA VAL A 139 6.63 -7.77 -8.53
C VAL A 139 5.30 -8.22 -9.15
N LYS A 140 4.75 -9.38 -8.76
CA LYS A 140 3.44 -9.86 -9.24
C LYS A 140 2.31 -8.88 -8.90
N VAL A 141 2.23 -8.43 -7.64
CA VAL A 141 1.19 -7.47 -7.21
C VAL A 141 1.36 -6.13 -7.91
N LEU A 142 2.60 -5.63 -8.06
CA LEU A 142 2.86 -4.34 -8.71
C LEU A 142 2.43 -4.32 -10.18
N LYS A 143 2.38 -5.47 -10.88
CA LYS A 143 1.80 -5.53 -12.23
C LYS A 143 0.34 -5.10 -12.23
N TYR A 144 -0.45 -5.50 -11.23
CA TYR A 144 -1.84 -5.04 -11.10
C TYR A 144 -1.92 -3.58 -10.65
N VAL A 145 -1.11 -3.20 -9.64
CA VAL A 145 -1.13 -1.84 -9.07
C VAL A 145 -0.83 -0.78 -10.13
N LEU A 146 0.07 -1.09 -11.06
CA LEU A 146 0.59 -0.16 -12.06
C LEU A 146 -0.08 -0.32 -13.43
N ASP A 147 -1.13 -1.14 -13.53
CA ASP A 147 -1.94 -1.30 -14.75
C ASP A 147 -3.13 -0.34 -14.73
N GLU A 148 -3.30 0.42 -15.80
CA GLU A 148 -4.35 1.46 -15.92
C GLU A 148 -5.76 0.88 -16.09
N GLU A 149 -5.88 -0.36 -16.57
CA GLU A 149 -7.14 -1.12 -16.64
C GLU A 149 -7.45 -1.85 -15.32
N GLU A 150 -6.53 -1.81 -14.36
CA GLU A 150 -6.72 -2.33 -13.01
C GLU A 150 -6.74 -1.17 -12.00
N PHE A 151 -5.64 -0.94 -11.29
CA PHE A 151 -5.60 -0.02 -10.16
C PHE A 151 -5.07 1.38 -10.50
N LEU A 152 -4.23 1.53 -11.54
CA LEU A 152 -3.53 2.78 -11.81
C LEU A 152 -4.45 3.81 -12.47
N SER A 153 -4.91 4.77 -11.69
CA SER A 153 -5.66 5.93 -12.16
C SER A 153 -4.71 7.04 -12.61
N PRO A 154 -5.13 7.97 -13.49
CA PRO A 154 -4.44 9.24 -13.69
C PRO A 154 -4.15 10.03 -12.39
N TYR A 155 -4.88 9.70 -11.32
CA TYR A 155 -4.88 10.42 -10.04
C TYR A 155 -4.37 9.59 -8.84
N GLY A 156 -3.85 8.38 -9.05
CA GLY A 156 -3.29 7.53 -7.99
C GLY A 156 -3.68 6.06 -8.14
N VAL A 157 -3.76 5.33 -7.04
CA VAL A 157 -4.18 3.93 -6.97
C VAL A 157 -5.62 3.85 -6.49
N ARG A 158 -6.49 3.24 -7.30
CA ARG A 158 -7.91 2.98 -7.02
C ARG A 158 -8.07 2.05 -5.82
N SER A 159 -9.13 2.22 -5.04
CA SER A 159 -9.39 1.33 -3.90
C SER A 159 -9.93 -0.06 -4.31
N LEU A 160 -10.38 -0.21 -5.55
CA LEU A 160 -10.78 -1.46 -6.18
C LEU A 160 -10.32 -1.44 -7.64
N SER A 161 -9.87 -2.57 -8.15
CA SER A 161 -9.48 -2.67 -9.55
C SER A 161 -10.65 -2.36 -10.48
N ARG A 162 -10.37 -1.56 -11.52
CA ARG A 162 -11.29 -1.22 -12.61
C ARG A 162 -11.72 -2.45 -13.43
N HIS A 163 -10.96 -3.55 -13.37
CA HIS A 163 -11.36 -4.85 -13.92
C HIS A 163 -12.77 -5.28 -13.47
N HIS A 164 -13.13 -4.98 -12.22
CA HIS A 164 -14.44 -5.32 -11.66
C HIS A 164 -15.61 -4.50 -12.23
N TRP A 165 -15.34 -3.58 -13.16
CA TRP A 165 -16.39 -2.94 -13.95
C TRP A 165 -16.99 -3.92 -14.96
N GLN A 166 -16.15 -4.66 -15.68
CA GLN A 166 -16.58 -5.65 -16.67
C GLN A 166 -16.79 -7.03 -16.04
N GLN A 167 -16.01 -7.37 -15.01
CA GLN A 167 -16.03 -8.66 -14.33
C GLN A 167 -16.24 -8.47 -12.82
N PRO A 168 -17.45 -8.05 -12.39
CA PRO A 168 -17.73 -7.89 -10.98
C PRO A 168 -17.59 -9.23 -10.25
N PHE A 169 -17.11 -9.20 -9.01
CA PHE A 169 -17.10 -10.39 -8.19
C PHE A 169 -18.53 -10.72 -7.76
N VAL A 170 -18.91 -11.99 -7.93
CA VAL A 170 -20.25 -12.49 -7.61
C VAL A 170 -20.13 -13.68 -6.67
N PHE A 171 -20.80 -13.61 -5.52
CA PHE A 171 -20.86 -14.66 -4.53
C PHE A 171 -22.32 -15.03 -4.26
N ARG A 172 -22.66 -16.32 -4.39
CA ARG A 172 -24.02 -16.82 -4.18
C ARG A 172 -24.08 -17.63 -2.89
N ALA A 173 -24.85 -17.16 -1.92
CA ALA A 173 -25.05 -17.84 -0.64
C ALA A 173 -26.51 -17.76 -0.22
N ALA A 174 -27.05 -18.87 0.33
CA ALA A 174 -28.42 -18.97 0.81
C ALA A 174 -29.50 -18.49 -0.21
N GLY A 175 -29.26 -18.69 -1.50
CA GLY A 175 -30.17 -18.26 -2.57
C GLY A 175 -30.11 -16.77 -2.93
N VAL A 176 -29.19 -16.01 -2.33
CA VAL A 176 -28.98 -14.58 -2.60
C VAL A 176 -27.67 -14.39 -3.36
N GLU A 177 -27.71 -13.52 -4.38
CA GLU A 177 -26.52 -13.07 -5.12
C GLU A 177 -25.96 -11.81 -4.47
N HIS A 178 -24.71 -11.88 -4.01
CA HIS A 178 -23.93 -10.72 -3.55
C HIS A 178 -22.96 -10.33 -4.66
N ARG A 179 -22.93 -9.04 -5.00
CA ARG A 179 -22.10 -8.51 -6.08
C ARG A 179 -21.21 -7.37 -5.59
N VAL A 180 -19.95 -7.39 -6.00
CA VAL A 180 -19.00 -6.28 -5.83
C VAL A 180 -18.53 -5.83 -7.21
N ALA A 181 -19.00 -4.67 -7.62
CA ALA A 181 -18.62 -4.01 -8.86
C ALA A 181 -17.71 -2.80 -8.59
N TYR A 182 -16.93 -2.41 -9.60
CA TYR A 182 -16.19 -1.15 -9.60
C TYR A 182 -17.18 0.03 -9.63
N THR A 183 -17.01 0.94 -8.67
CA THR A 183 -17.82 2.15 -8.50
C THR A 183 -16.83 3.28 -8.17
N PRO A 184 -16.41 4.08 -9.17
CA PRO A 184 -15.33 5.05 -9.01
C PRO A 184 -15.68 6.25 -8.13
N GLY A 185 -16.97 6.54 -7.92
CA GLY A 185 -17.48 7.72 -7.21
C GLY A 185 -18.20 7.43 -5.91
N GLU A 186 -19.38 8.02 -5.73
CA GLU A 186 -20.28 7.71 -4.61
C GLU A 186 -20.74 6.25 -4.66
N SER A 187 -21.08 5.68 -3.50
CA SER A 187 -21.52 4.28 -3.44
C SER A 187 -22.88 4.12 -4.13
N ASP A 188 -23.01 3.10 -4.97
CA ASP A 188 -24.30 2.67 -5.55
C ASP A 188 -25.17 1.86 -4.56
N SER A 189 -24.75 1.74 -3.30
CA SER A 189 -25.48 1.02 -2.25
C SER A 189 -25.41 1.74 -0.91
N TYR A 190 -26.43 1.51 -0.07
CA TYR A 190 -26.52 2.06 1.30
C TYR A 190 -25.66 1.33 2.33
N MET A 191 -24.91 0.30 1.93
CA MET A 191 -23.99 -0.38 2.82
C MET A 191 -22.95 0.64 3.32
N PHE A 192 -22.79 0.77 4.64
CA PHE A 192 -21.90 1.75 5.28
C PHE A 192 -22.28 3.23 5.09
N GLY A 193 -23.58 3.54 4.93
CA GLY A 193 -24.09 4.91 5.02
C GLY A 193 -24.10 5.70 3.71
N GLY A 194 -23.83 5.06 2.57
CA GLY A 194 -24.03 5.62 1.22
C GLY A 194 -22.99 6.64 0.75
N ASN A 195 -22.48 7.49 1.67
CA ASN A 195 -21.58 8.60 1.34
C ASN A 195 -20.09 8.24 1.35
N SER A 196 -19.72 7.04 1.79
CA SER A 196 -18.33 6.54 1.79
C SER A 196 -18.24 5.33 0.87
N ASN A 197 -17.25 5.31 -0.02
CA ASN A 197 -17.07 4.24 -0.99
C ASN A 197 -15.61 3.79 -1.09
N TRP A 198 -15.40 2.49 -0.93
CA TRP A 198 -14.09 1.82 -1.07
C TRP A 198 -14.03 0.91 -2.31
N ARG A 199 -15.01 1.01 -3.22
CA ARG A 199 -15.10 0.17 -4.43
C ARG A 199 -14.59 0.85 -5.69
N GLY A 200 -13.63 1.76 -5.58
CA GLY A 200 -12.99 2.37 -6.73
C GLY A 200 -12.35 3.73 -6.53
N PRO A 201 -12.81 4.59 -5.60
CA PRO A 201 -12.22 5.90 -5.41
C PRO A 201 -10.74 5.89 -4.98
N ILE A 202 -10.09 7.03 -5.13
CA ILE A 202 -8.73 7.30 -4.65
C ILE A 202 -8.82 7.83 -3.22
N TRP A 203 -8.07 7.18 -2.33
CA TRP A 203 -7.95 7.56 -0.92
C TRP A 203 -6.49 7.89 -0.59
N PHE A 204 -6.25 9.10 -0.07
CA PHE A 204 -4.92 9.58 0.27
C PHE A 204 -4.17 8.69 1.27
N PRO A 205 -4.75 8.26 2.42
CA PRO A 205 -4.02 7.49 3.42
C PRO A 205 -3.36 6.23 2.85
N VAL A 206 -4.13 5.42 2.11
CA VAL A 206 -3.65 4.13 1.61
C VAL A 206 -2.69 4.28 0.43
N ASN A 207 -2.90 5.30 -0.42
CA ASN A 207 -1.97 5.67 -1.48
C ASN A 207 -0.62 6.12 -0.89
N TYR A 208 -0.65 6.96 0.13
CA TYR A 208 0.55 7.47 0.78
C TYR A 208 1.32 6.34 1.47
N LEU A 209 0.64 5.44 2.19
CA LEU A 209 1.29 4.27 2.80
C LEU A 209 1.97 3.37 1.76
N LEU A 210 1.37 3.22 0.57
CA LEU A 210 1.98 2.48 -0.54
C LEU A 210 3.21 3.20 -1.10
N ILE A 211 3.17 4.53 -1.23
CA ILE A 211 4.33 5.35 -1.64
C ILE A 211 5.48 5.17 -0.64
N GLU A 212 5.21 5.25 0.66
CA GLU A 212 6.22 5.00 1.70
C GLU A 212 6.74 3.56 1.66
N ALA A 213 5.90 2.59 1.34
CA ALA A 213 6.32 1.20 1.17
C ALA A 213 7.29 1.05 -0.01
N LEU A 214 6.97 1.66 -1.16
CA LEU A 214 7.83 1.66 -2.35
C LEU A 214 9.18 2.33 -2.08
N GLN A 215 9.21 3.43 -1.31
CA GLN A 215 10.45 4.06 -0.87
C GLN A 215 11.29 3.15 0.02
N ARG A 216 10.70 2.47 1.01
CA ARG A 216 11.39 1.47 1.85
C ARG A 216 11.94 0.31 1.03
N TYR A 217 11.15 -0.22 0.09
CA TYR A 217 11.64 -1.26 -0.81
C TYR A 217 12.77 -0.74 -1.71
N HIS A 218 12.72 0.51 -2.16
CA HIS A 218 13.80 1.11 -2.94
C HIS A 218 15.06 1.32 -2.11
N GLN A 219 14.96 1.73 -0.85
CA GLN A 219 16.11 1.83 0.06
C GLN A 219 16.82 0.47 0.17
N PHE A 220 16.05 -0.63 0.22
CA PHE A 220 16.60 -1.97 0.25
C PHE A 220 17.18 -2.43 -1.10
N TYR A 221 16.35 -2.49 -2.15
CA TYR A 221 16.72 -3.06 -3.45
C TYR A 221 17.57 -2.11 -4.32
N GLY A 222 17.56 -0.81 -4.05
CA GLY A 222 18.18 0.22 -4.87
C GLY A 222 17.71 0.18 -6.32
N ASP A 223 18.64 0.39 -7.24
CA ASP A 223 18.39 0.38 -8.69
C ASP A 223 18.33 -1.03 -9.31
N SER A 224 18.60 -2.07 -8.50
CA SER A 224 18.63 -3.47 -8.96
C SER A 224 17.25 -4.07 -9.20
N LEU A 225 16.21 -3.48 -8.61
CA LEU A 225 14.82 -3.85 -8.85
C LEU A 225 14.12 -2.75 -9.63
N LYS A 226 13.71 -3.11 -10.84
CA LYS A 226 12.84 -2.29 -11.68
C LYS A 226 11.57 -3.05 -12.00
N VAL A 227 10.49 -2.30 -12.17
CA VAL A 227 9.18 -2.80 -12.59
C VAL A 227 8.65 -1.92 -13.71
N GLU A 228 7.73 -2.46 -14.49
CA GLU A 228 7.09 -1.71 -15.57
C GLU A 228 6.06 -0.73 -14.99
N CYS A 229 6.09 0.53 -15.43
CA CYS A 229 5.16 1.55 -14.95
C CYS A 229 4.92 2.62 -16.03
N PRO A 230 3.71 2.72 -16.61
CA PRO A 230 2.57 1.80 -16.41
C PRO A 230 2.84 0.38 -16.91
N THR A 231 2.13 -0.62 -16.39
CA THR A 231 2.16 -1.99 -16.90
C THR A 231 1.75 -2.01 -18.38
N GLY A 232 2.50 -2.72 -19.23
CA GLY A 232 2.28 -2.77 -20.68
C GLY A 232 2.94 -1.64 -21.49
N SER A 233 3.58 -0.65 -20.85
CA SER A 233 4.25 0.47 -21.54
C SER A 233 5.67 0.15 -22.06
N GLY A 234 6.29 -0.93 -21.60
CA GLY A 234 7.71 -1.22 -21.77
C GLY A 234 8.66 -0.38 -20.90
N GLN A 235 8.17 0.64 -20.19
CA GLN A 235 9.00 1.55 -19.41
C GLN A 235 9.35 0.95 -18.04
N GLN A 236 10.63 0.64 -17.83
CA GLN A 236 11.14 0.08 -16.57
C GLN A 236 11.60 1.18 -15.61
N LEU A 237 10.93 1.29 -14.47
CA LEU A 237 11.23 2.27 -13.40
C LEU A 237 11.73 1.57 -12.13
N THR A 238 12.64 2.21 -11.41
CA THR A 238 12.97 1.79 -10.03
C THR A 238 11.78 2.04 -9.11
N LEU A 239 11.71 1.34 -7.98
CA LEU A 239 10.61 1.53 -7.03
C LEU A 239 10.52 2.98 -6.49
N GLY A 240 11.65 3.67 -6.35
CA GLY A 240 11.68 5.09 -6.00
C GLY A 240 11.09 5.98 -7.11
N ALA A 241 11.34 5.66 -8.38
CA ALA A 241 10.72 6.37 -9.50
C ALA A 241 9.20 6.08 -9.61
N VAL A 242 8.76 4.86 -9.31
CA VAL A 242 7.33 4.53 -9.20
C VAL A 242 6.66 5.32 -8.07
N ALA A 243 7.29 5.41 -6.90
CA ALA A 243 6.80 6.23 -5.79
C ALA A 243 6.61 7.71 -6.18
N ARG A 244 7.56 8.27 -6.94
CA ARG A 244 7.46 9.64 -7.49
C ARG A 244 6.34 9.77 -8.51
N GLU A 245 6.14 8.79 -9.38
CA GLU A 245 5.04 8.80 -10.36
C GLU A 245 3.67 8.78 -9.68
N LEU A 246 3.47 7.92 -8.67
CA LEU A 246 2.22 7.91 -7.89
C LEU A 246 2.01 9.23 -7.14
N SER A 247 3.06 9.80 -6.56
CA SER A 247 3.02 11.09 -5.88
C SER A 247 2.65 12.23 -6.84
N ARG A 248 3.18 12.20 -8.08
CA ARG A 248 2.81 13.14 -9.15
C ARG A 248 1.34 13.00 -9.52
N ARG A 249 0.84 11.78 -9.70
CA ARG A 249 -0.57 11.51 -10.02
C ARG A 249 -1.52 12.03 -8.93
N LEU A 250 -1.21 11.79 -7.66
CA LEU A 250 -1.98 12.36 -6.53
C LEU A 250 -1.92 13.89 -6.51
N SER A 251 -0.76 14.48 -6.79
CA SER A 251 -0.60 15.94 -6.81
C SER A 251 -1.43 16.60 -7.92
N ARG A 252 -1.59 15.93 -9.08
CA ARG A 252 -2.40 16.44 -10.20
C ARG A 252 -3.85 16.75 -9.82
N LEU A 253 -4.40 16.05 -8.81
CA LEU A 253 -5.75 16.34 -8.30
C LEU A 253 -5.92 17.81 -7.91
N PHE A 254 -4.85 18.45 -7.43
CA PHE A 254 -4.86 19.77 -6.83
C PHE A 254 -4.12 20.80 -7.63
N VAL A 255 -3.51 20.49 -8.78
CA VAL A 255 -2.74 21.45 -9.59
C VAL A 255 -3.57 21.84 -10.82
N PRO A 256 -3.57 23.12 -11.25
CA PRO A 256 -4.33 23.50 -12.43
C PRO A 256 -3.73 22.83 -13.66
N ASP A 257 -4.60 22.31 -14.53
CA ASP A 257 -4.21 21.82 -15.83
C ASP A 257 -3.95 22.97 -16.83
N ALA A 258 -3.76 22.62 -18.11
CA ALA A 258 -3.54 23.61 -19.17
C ALA A 258 -4.73 24.56 -19.39
N ALA A 259 -5.94 24.18 -18.95
CA ALA A 259 -7.14 25.02 -18.97
C ALA A 259 -7.32 25.83 -17.67
N GLY A 260 -6.39 25.70 -16.71
CA GLY A 260 -6.46 26.35 -15.40
C GLY A 260 -7.43 25.67 -14.43
N GLN A 261 -7.89 24.45 -14.74
CA GLN A 261 -8.87 23.72 -13.94
C GLN A 261 -8.19 22.69 -13.05
N ARG A 262 -8.73 22.49 -11.83
CA ARG A 262 -8.24 21.46 -10.90
C ARG A 262 -9.20 20.28 -10.93
N PRO A 263 -8.71 19.04 -11.11
CA PRO A 263 -9.56 17.85 -11.08
C PRO A 263 -10.43 17.77 -9.83
N CYS A 264 -9.89 18.12 -8.65
CA CYS A 264 -10.65 18.06 -7.39
C CYS A 264 -11.93 18.92 -7.37
N HIS A 265 -12.03 19.96 -8.20
CA HIS A 265 -13.23 20.80 -8.31
C HIS A 265 -14.30 20.20 -9.23
N GLY A 266 -13.94 19.26 -10.11
CA GLY A 266 -14.85 18.61 -11.04
C GLY A 266 -15.68 19.62 -11.84
N GLU A 267 -16.99 19.41 -11.87
CA GLU A 267 -17.94 20.27 -12.59
C GLU A 267 -18.46 21.47 -11.77
N ARG A 268 -17.94 21.69 -10.54
CA ARG A 268 -18.41 22.78 -9.67
C ARG A 268 -17.92 24.13 -10.17
N THR A 269 -18.72 24.75 -11.05
CA THR A 269 -18.42 26.01 -11.75
C THR A 269 -17.98 27.14 -10.81
N CYS A 270 -18.52 27.22 -9.59
CA CYS A 270 -18.08 28.23 -8.62
C CYS A 270 -16.60 28.11 -8.28
N TYR A 271 -16.08 26.91 -8.01
CA TYR A 271 -14.66 26.70 -7.72
C TYR A 271 -13.81 26.49 -8.97
N ARG A 272 -14.42 26.30 -10.14
CA ARG A 272 -13.69 26.10 -11.40
C ARG A 272 -13.48 27.39 -12.17
N ASP A 273 -14.52 28.23 -12.25
CA ASP A 273 -14.61 29.31 -13.21
C ASP A 273 -14.59 30.71 -12.53
N ASP A 274 -15.05 30.84 -11.28
CA ASP A 274 -15.11 32.13 -10.57
C ASP A 274 -13.71 32.61 -10.14
N PRO A 275 -13.23 33.78 -10.59
CA PRO A 275 -11.94 34.33 -10.21
C PRO A 275 -11.73 34.51 -8.70
N HIS A 276 -12.80 34.64 -7.92
CA HIS A 276 -12.73 34.78 -6.46
C HIS A 276 -12.59 33.46 -5.71
N TYR A 277 -12.98 32.34 -6.34
CA TYR A 277 -13.02 31.03 -5.68
C TYR A 277 -12.12 29.98 -6.33
N ARG A 278 -11.67 30.17 -7.58
CA ARG A 278 -10.85 29.19 -8.30
C ARG A 278 -9.52 28.83 -7.63
N ASP A 279 -9.00 29.73 -6.82
CA ASP A 279 -7.77 29.54 -6.06
C ASP A 279 -8.01 28.98 -4.64
N LEU A 280 -9.29 28.84 -4.24
CA LEU A 280 -9.66 28.14 -3.00
C LEU A 280 -9.65 26.63 -3.24
N VAL A 281 -8.54 26.00 -2.87
CA VAL A 281 -8.36 24.55 -3.00
C VAL A 281 -9.07 23.83 -1.86
N LEU A 282 -10.05 22.98 -2.21
CA LEU A 282 -10.80 22.17 -1.25
C LEU A 282 -10.12 20.82 -0.99
N PHE A 283 -10.24 20.34 0.25
CA PHE A 283 -9.68 19.06 0.70
C PHE A 283 -10.81 18.07 0.91
N TYR A 284 -10.98 17.15 -0.05
CA TYR A 284 -12.06 16.18 -0.02
C TYR A 284 -11.70 14.92 0.75
N GLU A 285 -12.72 14.18 1.17
CA GLU A 285 -12.56 12.91 1.89
C GLU A 285 -11.87 11.85 1.03
N TYR A 286 -12.31 11.76 -0.22
CA TYR A 286 -11.77 10.89 -1.27
C TYR A 286 -12.06 11.51 -2.64
N PHE A 287 -11.48 10.91 -3.68
CA PHE A 287 -11.56 11.43 -5.05
C PHE A 287 -12.06 10.35 -5.99
N HIS A 288 -12.85 10.74 -6.97
CA HIS A 288 -13.36 9.81 -7.95
C HIS A 288 -12.22 9.11 -8.71
N GLY A 289 -12.34 7.80 -8.87
CA GLY A 289 -11.28 6.91 -9.36
C GLY A 289 -10.78 7.21 -10.77
N ASP A 290 -11.59 7.84 -11.61
CA ASP A 290 -11.29 8.01 -13.04
C ASP A 290 -11.11 9.45 -13.51
N ASP A 291 -11.81 10.41 -12.91
CA ASP A 291 -11.79 11.83 -13.30
C ASP A 291 -11.23 12.76 -12.19
N GLY A 292 -11.02 12.23 -10.98
CA GLY A 292 -10.36 12.94 -9.88
C GLY A 292 -11.22 13.97 -9.16
N HIS A 293 -12.52 14.07 -9.43
CA HIS A 293 -13.35 15.03 -8.71
C HIS A 293 -13.49 14.67 -7.22
N GLY A 294 -13.54 15.71 -6.38
CA GLY A 294 -13.64 15.54 -4.94
C GLY A 294 -15.01 15.08 -4.47
N LEU A 295 -15.02 14.12 -3.53
CA LEU A 295 -16.21 13.48 -2.98
C LEU A 295 -16.17 13.43 -1.45
N GLY A 296 -17.33 13.18 -0.83
CA GLY A 296 -17.49 13.20 0.63
C GLY A 296 -17.31 14.59 1.23
N ALA A 297 -16.80 14.66 2.46
CA ALA A 297 -16.57 15.93 3.16
C ALA A 297 -15.53 16.80 2.43
N SER A 298 -15.86 18.07 2.12
CA SER A 298 -15.01 18.99 1.34
C SER A 298 -13.96 19.79 2.14
N HIS A 299 -13.90 19.57 3.46
CA HIS A 299 -12.94 20.18 4.38
C HIS A 299 -12.21 19.11 5.21
N GLN A 300 -11.93 17.96 4.61
CA GLN A 300 -11.18 16.86 5.18
C GLN A 300 -9.67 17.13 5.09
N THR A 301 -9.20 18.26 5.64
CA THR A 301 -7.79 18.64 5.69
C THR A 301 -6.94 17.67 6.52
N GLY A 302 -7.56 16.71 7.23
CA GLY A 302 -6.86 15.67 7.99
C GLY A 302 -5.93 14.83 7.12
N TRP A 303 -6.42 13.73 6.55
CA TRP A 303 -5.55 12.86 5.76
C TRP A 303 -5.25 13.40 4.35
N THR A 304 -6.07 14.28 3.79
CA THR A 304 -5.87 14.77 2.43
C THR A 304 -4.72 15.77 2.36
N ALA A 305 -4.32 16.37 3.48
CA ALA A 305 -3.10 17.19 3.57
C ALA A 305 -1.81 16.42 3.27
N LEU A 306 -1.83 15.08 3.24
CA LEU A 306 -0.71 14.26 2.78
C LEU A 306 -0.27 14.59 1.34
N VAL A 307 -1.10 15.30 0.56
CA VAL A 307 -0.70 15.86 -0.74
C VAL A 307 0.54 16.75 -0.65
N ALA A 308 0.77 17.46 0.46
CA ALA A 308 1.98 18.28 0.63
C ALA A 308 3.25 17.44 0.50
N ASN A 309 3.30 16.29 1.20
CA ASN A 309 4.41 15.34 1.07
C ASN A 309 4.50 14.75 -0.35
N CYS A 310 3.36 14.50 -1.00
CA CYS A 310 3.35 13.99 -2.38
C CYS A 310 3.97 15.00 -3.36
N ILE A 311 3.73 16.29 -3.17
CA ILE A 311 4.32 17.36 -3.98
C ILE A 311 5.83 17.40 -3.79
N GLU A 312 6.31 17.33 -2.55
CA GLU A 312 7.74 17.28 -2.23
C GLU A 312 8.42 16.04 -2.85
N ILE A 313 7.82 14.86 -2.70
CA ILE A 313 8.33 13.62 -3.30
C ILE A 313 8.36 13.72 -4.82
N ALA A 314 7.32 14.29 -5.44
CA ALA A 314 7.21 14.43 -6.89
C ALA A 314 8.22 15.43 -7.48
N ALA A 315 8.55 16.49 -6.75
CA ALA A 315 9.59 17.47 -7.13
C ALA A 315 10.98 16.83 -7.11
N GLY A 316 11.20 15.83 -6.24
CA GLY A 316 12.50 15.23 -6.01
C GLY A 316 13.31 16.06 -5.04
N SER A 317 13.92 15.42 -4.04
CA SER A 317 14.99 16.04 -3.27
C SER A 317 16.24 16.03 -4.15
N ASP A 318 16.73 17.21 -4.54
CA ASP A 318 18.09 17.38 -5.08
C ASP A 318 19.14 16.96 -4.03
#